data_AF-A0A966QM84-F1
#
_entry.id   AF-A0A966QM84-F1
#
_cell.length_a   1.000
_cell.length_b   1.000
_cell.length_c   1.000
_cell.angle_alpha   90.00
_cell.angle_beta   90.00
_cell.angle_gamma   90.00
#
_symmetry.space_group_name_H-M   'P 1'
#
loop_
_entity.id
_entity.type
_entity.pdbx_description
1 polymer ?
#
loop_
_entity_poly.entity_id
_entity_poly.type
_entity_poly.pdbx_seq_one_letter_code
_entity_poly.pdbx_strand_id
1 'polypeptide(L)' 'MDAELLELLASAGAVVIEGPKACGKTMTASQQAASRVLLDIDQSARQVLAVEPGILLKGARPRLIDEWQVAP' A
#
# COMPACT_ATOMS: atom_id res chain seq x y z
N MET A 1 3.74 -0.57 -16.72
CA MET A 1 3.33 -0.26 -15.34
C MET A 1 3.16 -1.52 -14.50
N ASP A 2 2.32 -2.49 -14.87
CA ASP A 2 2.14 -3.70 -14.03
C ASP A 2 3.39 -4.59 -13.97
N ALA A 3 4.06 -4.82 -15.10
CA ALA A 3 5.32 -5.59 -15.15
C ALA A 3 6.47 -4.86 -14.43
N GLU A 4 6.54 -3.54 -14.57
CA GLU A 4 7.53 -2.68 -13.91
C GLU A 4 7.39 -2.70 -12.39
N LEU A 5 6.15 -2.65 -11.87
CA LEU A 5 5.91 -2.77 -10.44
C LEU A 5 6.37 -4.13 -9.88
N LEU A 6 6.15 -5.22 -10.62
CA LEU A 6 6.62 -6.55 -10.24
C LEU A 6 8.16 -6.64 -10.22
N GLU A 7 8.84 -6.09 -11.23
CA GLU A 7 10.30 -6.04 -11.27
C GLU A 7 10.89 -5.21 -10.11
N LEU A 8 10.26 -4.07 -9.80
CA LEU A 8 10.65 -3.25 -8.66
C LEU A 8 10.40 -3.97 -7.32
N LEU A 9 9.27 -4.66 -7.16
CA LEU A 9 8.99 -5.44 -5.95
C LEU A 9 9.90 -6.67 -5.79
N ALA A 10 10.42 -7.23 -6.89
CA ALA A 10 11.36 -8.34 -6.86
C ALA A 10 12.78 -7.90 -6.48
N SER A 11 13.14 -6.64 -6.76
CA SER A 11 14.49 -6.09 -6.53
C SER A 11 14.58 -5.16 -5.31
N ALA A 12 13.47 -4.54 -4.90
CA ALA A 12 13.38 -3.63 -3.77
C ALA A 12 12.51 -4.20 -2.65
N GLY A 13 12.88 -3.89 -1.39
CA GLY A 13 12.09 -4.29 -0.22
C GLY A 13 10.73 -3.59 -0.11
N ALA A 14 10.54 -2.47 -0.83
CA ALA A 14 9.30 -1.71 -0.92
C ALA A 14 9.29 -0.84 -2.17
N VAL A 15 8.10 -0.52 -2.67
CA VAL A 15 7.89 0.40 -3.81
C VAL A 15 6.85 1.44 -3.41
N VAL A 16 7.16 2.72 -3.62
CA VAL A 16 6.21 3.83 -3.43
C VAL A 16 5.64 4.19 -4.79
N ILE A 17 4.31 4.22 -4.90
CA ILE A 17 3.60 4.53 -6.15
C ILE A 17 2.96 5.91 -6.01
N GLU A 18 3.56 6.92 -6.65
CA GLU A 18 3.11 8.32 -6.59
C GLU A 18 2.55 8.80 -7.94
N GLY A 19 1.68 9.81 -7.91
CA GLY A 19 1.13 10.42 -9.12
C GLY A 19 -0.25 11.06 -8.92
N PRO A 20 -0.82 11.70 -9.96
CA PRO A 20 -2.07 12.45 -9.88
C PRO A 20 -3.25 11.65 -9.32
N LYS A 21 -4.25 12.34 -8.77
CA LYS A 21 -5.52 11.72 -8.38
C LYS A 21 -6.13 10.97 -9.59
N ALA A 22 -6.76 9.82 -9.34
CA ALA A 22 -7.48 9.03 -10.35
C ALA A 22 -6.65 8.51 -11.56
N CYS A 23 -5.31 8.43 -11.45
CA CYS A 23 -4.48 7.82 -12.51
C CYS A 23 -4.30 6.28 -12.38
N GLY A 24 -5.09 5.61 -11.52
CA GLY A 24 -5.08 4.14 -11.43
C GLY A 24 -4.05 3.51 -10.45
N LYS A 25 -3.30 4.30 -9.68
CA LYS A 25 -2.27 3.80 -8.73
C LYS A 25 -2.78 2.72 -7.77
N THR A 26 -3.81 3.04 -6.99
CA THR A 26 -4.43 2.10 -6.05
C THR A 26 -4.95 0.86 -6.76
N MET A 27 -5.51 1.00 -7.96
CA MET A 27 -6.02 -0.12 -8.74
C MET A 27 -4.89 -1.07 -9.18
N THR A 28 -3.80 -0.54 -9.74
CA THR A 28 -2.63 -1.36 -10.11
C THR A 28 -1.97 -1.98 -8.87
N ALA A 29 -1.78 -1.22 -7.80
CA ALA A 29 -1.20 -1.74 -6.57
C ALA A 29 -2.05 -2.86 -5.94
N SER A 30 -3.38 -2.71 -5.98
CA SER A 30 -4.31 -3.72 -5.45
C SER A 30 -4.30 -5.01 -6.26
N GLN A 31 -4.12 -4.94 -7.59
CA GLN A 31 -4.05 -6.14 -8.44
C GLN A 31 -2.80 -6.98 -8.15
N GLN A 32 -1.70 -6.35 -7.75
CA GLN A 32 -0.45 -7.05 -7.45
C GLN A 32 -0.32 -7.45 -5.98
N ALA A 33 -1.08 -6.85 -5.07
CA ALA A 33 -0.97 -7.10 -3.64
C ALA A 33 -1.64 -8.43 -3.22
N ALA A 34 -0.93 -9.24 -2.44
CA ALA A 34 -1.45 -10.44 -1.80
C ALA A 34 -2.21 -10.13 -0.50
N SER A 35 -2.01 -8.94 0.07
CA SER A 35 -2.78 -8.44 1.20
C SER A 35 -2.76 -6.91 1.26
N ARG A 36 -3.70 -6.29 1.98
CA ARG A 36 -3.81 -4.84 2.06
C ARG A 36 -4.14 -4.32 3.47
N VAL A 37 -3.67 -3.13 3.78
CA VAL A 37 -4.10 -2.28 4.90
C VAL A 37 -4.58 -0.96 4.30
N LEU A 38 -5.83 -0.62 4.61
CA LEU A 38 -6.43 0.65 4.21
C LEU A 38 -6.44 1.55 5.43
N LEU A 39 -5.47 2.47 5.49
CA LEU A 39 -5.30 3.35 6.64
C LEU A 39 -6.41 4.38 6.75
N ASP A 40 -7.25 4.54 5.72
CA ASP A 40 -8.38 5.47 5.74
C ASP A 40 -9.61 4.93 6.48
N ILE A 41 -9.83 3.62 6.39
CA ILE A 41 -10.99 2.92 6.96
C ILE A 41 -10.65 2.25 8.30
N ASP A 42 -9.42 1.77 8.46
CA ASP A 42 -9.00 1.04 9.65
C ASP A 42 -8.39 1.99 10.71
N GLN A 43 -9.23 2.45 11.61
CA GLN A 43 -8.81 3.31 12.73
C GLN A 43 -7.78 2.64 13.64
N SER A 44 -7.84 1.30 13.78
CA SER A 44 -6.86 0.54 14.55
C SER A 44 -5.51 0.52 13.84
N ALA A 45 -5.49 0.37 12.52
CA ALA A 45 -4.27 0.44 11.73
C ALA A 45 -3.61 1.82 11.81
N ARG A 46 -4.39 2.91 11.84
CA ARG A 46 -3.86 4.27 12.10
C ARG A 46 -3.20 4.39 13.47
N GLN A 47 -3.82 3.84 14.51
CA GLN A 47 -3.24 3.85 15.86
C GLN A 47 -1.95 3.04 15.91
N VAL A 48 -1.93 1.87 15.26
CA VAL A 48 -0.74 1.03 15.15
C VAL A 48 0.36 1.73 14.35
N LEU A 49 0.03 2.45 13.28
CA LEU A 49 1.00 3.26 12.53
C LEU A 49 1.70 4.28 13.42
N ALA A 50 0.97 4.91 14.35
CA ALA A 50 1.53 5.92 15.25
C ALA A 50 2.40 5.33 16.38
N VAL A 51 2.18 4.06 16.76
CA VAL A 51 2.81 3.42 17.92
C VAL A 51 3.90 2.42 17.51
N GLU A 52 3.58 1.49 16.61
CA GLU A 52 4.48 0.44 16.14
C GLU A 52 4.22 0.10 14.65
N PRO A 53 4.78 0.89 13.71
CA PRO A 53 4.56 0.74 12.26
C PRO A 53 4.91 -0.65 11.73
N GLY A 54 5.89 -1.32 12.35
CA GLY A 54 6.36 -2.64 11.93
C GLY A 54 5.28 -3.73 11.98
N ILE A 55 4.24 -3.55 12.81
CA ILE A 55 3.09 -4.47 12.84
C ILE A 55 2.33 -4.43 11.50
N LEU A 56 2.21 -3.27 10.87
CA LEU A 56 1.46 -3.11 9.60
C LEU A 56 2.13 -3.83 8.43
N LEU A 57 3.43 -4.10 8.54
CA LEU A 57 4.21 -4.85 7.56
C LEU A 57 3.96 -6.37 7.64
N LYS A 58 3.32 -6.87 8.70
CA LYS A 58 3.00 -8.30 8.86
C LYS A 58 1.84 -8.68 7.95
N GLY A 59 2.02 -9.71 7.14
CA GLY A 59 0.99 -10.24 6.24
C GLY A 59 1.57 -10.89 4.97
N ALA A 60 0.69 -11.35 4.08
CA ALA A 60 1.07 -11.91 2.80
C ALA A 60 1.73 -10.84 1.91
N ARG A 61 2.85 -11.18 1.27
CA ARG A 61 3.62 -10.28 0.41
C ARG A 61 3.26 -10.53 -1.07
N PRO A 62 3.27 -9.50 -1.92
CA PRO A 62 3.48 -8.09 -1.58
C PRO A 62 2.25 -7.49 -0.89
N ARG A 63 2.46 -6.54 0.04
CA ARG A 63 1.40 -5.95 0.87
C ARG A 63 1.20 -4.49 0.49
N LEU A 64 -0.04 -4.13 0.14
CA LEU A 64 -0.42 -2.75 -0.11
C LEU A 64 -0.74 -2.04 1.20
N ILE A 65 -0.10 -0.90 1.43
CA ILE A 65 -0.46 0.05 2.47
C ILE A 65 -0.99 1.27 1.73
N ASP A 66 -2.28 1.54 1.82
CA ASP A 66 -2.91 2.65 1.13
C ASP A 66 -3.39 3.71 2.12
N GLU A 67 -2.97 4.95 1.87
CA GLU A 67 -3.26 6.16 2.67
C GLU A 67 -4.42 7.00 2.09
N TRP A 68 -5.05 6.55 0.99
CA TRP A 68 -6.13 7.26 0.28
C TRP A 68 -7.53 6.73 0.64
N GLN A 69 -8.60 7.53 0.82
CA GLN A 69 -8.78 8.99 0.73
C GLN A 69 -9.44 9.56 2.00
N VAL A 70 -8.69 10.38 2.74
CA VAL A 70 -9.29 11.48 3.49
C VAL A 70 -9.36 12.68 2.54
N ALA A 71 -10.39 12.74 1.72
CA ALA A 71 -10.87 14.00 1.15
C ALA A 71 -12.01 14.50 2.07
N PRO A 72 -12.18 15.83 2.24
CA PRO A 72 -13.32 16.36 2.98
C PRO A 72 -14.66 15.88 2.42
#